data_AF-A0A859DPN0-F1
#
_entry.id   AF-A0A859DPN0-F1
#
_cell.length_a   1.000
_cell.length_b   1.000
_cell.length_c   1.000
_cell.angle_alpha   90.00
_cell.angle_beta   90.00
_cell.angle_gamma   90.00
#
_symmetry.space_group_name_H-M   'P 1'
#
loop_
_entity.id
_entity.type
_entity.pdbx_description
1 polymer ?
#
loop_
_entity_poly.entity_id
_entity_poly.type
_entity_poly.pdbx_seq_one_letter_code
_entity_poly.pdbx_strand_id
1 'polypeptide(L)'
;MAQESKESKKKSVLERYREFSGMLGKMEDNFKLADLLTDDFLQKNTQFQNLPAFETACGKKLSAVEDLSALGDSDVWKRTNFNDAEEMLNSAVEAYVASVFEE
;
A
#
# COMPACT_ATOMS: atom_id res chain seq x y z
N MET A 1 4.55 39.23 9.09
CA MET A 1 3.46 38.25 9.06
C MET A 1 3.14 37.94 7.62
N ALA A 2 3.42 36.72 7.15
CA ALA A 2 2.64 36.00 6.13
C ALA A 2 3.38 34.74 5.69
N GLN A 3 2.77 33.60 6.00
CA GLN A 3 2.89 32.29 5.34
C GLN A 3 4.29 31.67 5.26
N GLU A 4 4.69 31.04 6.38
CA GLU A 4 5.33 29.73 6.30
C GLU A 4 4.36 28.80 5.56
N SER A 5 4.60 28.62 4.25
CA SER A 5 4.01 27.52 3.50
C SER A 5 4.41 26.24 4.23
N LYS A 6 3.45 25.65 4.95
CA LYS A 6 3.44 24.26 5.42
C LYS A 6 3.47 23.33 4.22
N GLU A 7 4.54 23.40 3.43
CA GLU A 7 4.91 22.39 2.48
C GLU A 7 5.72 21.36 3.29
N SER A 8 5.04 20.72 4.25
CA SER A 8 5.41 19.37 4.63
C SER A 8 5.28 18.57 3.35
N LYS A 9 6.37 18.51 2.57
CA LYS A 9 6.55 17.57 1.46
C LYS A 9 5.93 16.27 1.94
N LYS A 10 4.74 15.96 1.43
CA LYS A 10 4.13 14.66 1.61
C LYS A 10 5.15 13.71 0.99
N LYS A 11 6.01 13.12 1.81
CA LYS A 11 6.95 12.08 1.36
C LYS A 11 6.12 11.12 0.51
N SER A 12 6.55 10.88 -0.72
CA SER A 12 5.76 10.03 -1.63
C SER A 12 5.56 8.67 -0.96
N VAL A 13 4.43 8.01 -1.17
CA VAL A 13 4.13 6.75 -0.47
C VAL A 13 5.24 5.71 -0.68
N LEU A 14 5.90 5.76 -1.84
CA LEU A 14 7.04 4.93 -2.18
C LEU A 14 8.27 5.23 -1.32
N GLU A 15 8.47 6.49 -0.93
CA GLU A 15 9.52 6.88 0.01
C GLU A 15 9.19 6.43 1.42
N ARG A 16 7.94 6.61 1.89
CA ARG A 16 7.51 6.10 3.20
C ARG A 16 7.59 4.59 3.27
N TYR A 17 7.16 3.90 2.20
CA TYR A 17 7.32 2.47 2.06
C TYR A 17 8.79 2.07 2.05
N ARG A 18 9.67 2.76 1.32
CA ARG A 18 11.12 2.46 1.32
C ARG A 18 11.80 2.73 2.65
N GLU A 19 11.42 3.79 3.35
CA GLU A 19 11.92 4.07 4.69
C GLU A 19 11.43 3.02 5.67
N PHE A 20 10.17 2.60 5.58
CA PHE A 20 9.60 1.56 6.41
C PHE A 20 10.18 0.18 6.09
N SER A 21 10.27 -0.18 4.81
CA SER A 21 10.91 -1.41 4.35
C SER A 21 12.42 -1.40 4.62
N GLY A 22 13.06 -0.23 4.65
CA GLY A 22 14.46 -0.06 5.05
C GLY A 22 14.66 -0.17 6.56
N MET A 23 13.68 0.29 7.34
CA MET A 23 13.64 0.15 8.80
C MET A 23 13.37 -1.32 9.19
N LEU A 24 12.43 -1.97 8.50
CA LEU A 24 12.19 -3.42 8.56
C LEU A 24 13.26 -4.24 7.86
N GLY A 25 14.05 -3.65 6.95
CA GLY A 25 15.12 -4.33 6.21
C GLY A 25 16.29 -4.75 7.09
N LYS A 26 16.33 -4.28 8.35
CA LYS A 26 17.19 -4.87 9.40
C LYS A 26 16.63 -6.16 10.01
N MET A 27 15.39 -6.54 9.69
CA MET A 27 14.63 -7.71 10.16
C MET A 27 14.28 -8.72 9.05
N GLU A 28 15.01 -8.73 7.94
CA GLU A 28 14.95 -9.72 6.83
C GLU A 28 14.37 -9.21 5.50
N ASP A 29 15.02 -9.67 4.45
CA ASP A 29 14.98 -9.33 3.02
C ASP A 29 13.63 -9.60 2.31
N ASN A 30 12.52 -9.70 3.04
CA ASN A 30 11.25 -10.26 2.55
C ASN A 30 10.00 -9.44 2.92
N PHE A 31 10.10 -8.12 3.08
CA PHE A 31 8.88 -7.30 3.17
C PHE A 31 8.16 -7.29 1.82
N LYS A 32 7.16 -8.16 1.68
CA LYS A 32 6.39 -8.34 0.45
C LYS A 32 5.14 -7.51 0.52
N LEU A 33 4.66 -7.11 -0.65
CA LEU A 33 3.35 -6.48 -0.77
C LEU A 33 2.23 -7.33 -0.14
N ALA A 34 2.38 -8.65 -0.13
CA ALA A 34 1.44 -9.58 0.51
C ALA A 34 1.30 -9.37 2.02
N ASP A 35 2.35 -8.90 2.71
CA ASP A 35 2.29 -8.57 4.14
C ASP A 35 1.51 -7.28 4.40
N LEU A 36 1.45 -6.37 3.42
CA LEU A 36 0.64 -5.16 3.48
C LEU A 36 -0.81 -5.41 3.07
N LEU A 37 -0.98 -6.11 1.94
CA LEU A 37 -2.28 -6.43 1.36
C LEU A 37 -2.79 -7.77 1.89
N THR A 38 -2.92 -7.84 3.22
CA THR A 38 -3.48 -9.01 3.89
C THR A 38 -4.93 -9.22 3.48
N ASP A 39 -5.42 -10.45 3.65
CA ASP A 39 -6.81 -10.78 3.31
C ASP A 39 -7.80 -9.90 4.09
N ASP A 40 -7.54 -9.61 5.38
CA ASP A 40 -8.36 -8.71 6.19
C ASP A 40 -8.37 -7.27 5.65
N PHE A 41 -7.19 -6.75 5.27
CA PHE A 41 -7.09 -5.42 4.67
C PHE A 41 -7.88 -5.34 3.36
N LEU A 42 -7.74 -6.35 2.50
CA LEU A 42 -8.45 -6.42 1.22
C LEU A 42 -9.96 -6.56 1.44
N GLN A 43 -10.41 -7.39 2.37
CA GLN A 43 -11.84 -7.54 2.66
C GLN A 43 -12.47 -6.28 3.24
N LYS A 44 -11.72 -5.49 4.02
CA LYS A 44 -12.19 -4.23 4.61
C LYS A 44 -12.22 -3.08 3.62
N ASN A 45 -11.22 -3.01 2.74
CA ASN A 45 -11.00 -1.85 1.87
C ASN A 45 -11.33 -2.11 0.40
N THR A 46 -11.65 -3.34 0.03
CA THR A 46 -11.93 -3.73 -1.35
C THR A 46 -13.05 -4.78 -1.41
N GLN A 47 -13.54 -5.05 -2.61
CA GLN A 47 -14.49 -6.15 -2.86
C GLN A 47 -13.80 -7.51 -3.04
N PHE A 48 -12.48 -7.58 -2.88
CA PHE A 48 -11.69 -8.80 -3.04
C PHE A 48 -11.55 -9.52 -1.71
N GLN A 49 -11.72 -10.84 -1.73
CA GLN A 49 -11.67 -11.66 -0.52
C GLN A 49 -10.24 -11.94 -0.04
N ASN A 50 -9.27 -11.89 -0.96
CA ASN A 50 -7.89 -12.27 -0.70
C ASN A 50 -6.97 -11.71 -1.79
N LEU A 51 -5.67 -11.74 -1.51
CA LEU A 51 -4.64 -11.27 -2.45
C LEU A 51 -4.72 -11.94 -3.83
N PRO A 52 -4.85 -13.27 -3.97
CA PRO A 52 -4.95 -13.89 -5.29
C PRO A 52 -6.15 -13.40 -6.12
N ALA A 53 -7.29 -13.11 -5.49
CA ALA A 53 -8.44 -12.53 -6.18
C ALA A 53 -8.14 -11.10 -6.68
N PHE A 54 -7.39 -10.33 -5.89
CA PHE A 54 -6.92 -9.00 -6.28
C PHE A 54 -5.88 -9.06 -7.42
N GLU A 55 -4.90 -9.95 -7.35
CA GLU A 55 -3.90 -10.18 -8.41
C GLU A 55 -4.56 -10.62 -9.73
N THR A 56 -5.58 -11.48 -9.64
CA THR A 56 -6.37 -11.91 -10.80
C THR A 56 -7.07 -10.72 -11.45
N ALA A 57 -7.66 -9.82 -10.65
CA ALA A 57 -8.31 -8.62 -11.17
C ALA A 57 -7.31 -7.60 -11.73
N CYS A 58 -6.11 -7.55 -11.17
CA CYS A 58 -4.99 -6.77 -11.69
C CYS A 58 -4.42 -7.34 -13.00
N GLY A 59 -4.76 -8.60 -13.35
CA GLY A 59 -4.24 -9.29 -14.53
C GLY A 59 -2.75 -9.63 -14.45
N LYS A 60 -2.12 -9.45 -13.29
CA LYS A 60 -0.71 -9.74 -13.05
C LYS A 60 -0.45 -10.08 -11.59
N LYS A 61 0.62 -10.83 -11.36
CA LYS A 61 1.12 -11.12 -10.03
C LYS A 61 1.74 -9.86 -9.43
N LEU A 62 1.34 -9.48 -8.22
CA LEU A 62 1.81 -8.29 -7.54
C LEU A 62 2.85 -8.70 -6.51
N SER A 63 4.13 -8.58 -6.89
CA SER A 63 5.23 -8.99 -6.01
C SER A 63 5.81 -7.81 -5.24
N ALA A 64 5.76 -6.61 -5.83
CA ALA A 64 6.25 -5.37 -5.24
C ALA A 64 5.22 -4.24 -5.32
N VAL A 65 5.42 -3.20 -4.52
CA VAL A 65 4.60 -1.98 -4.56
C VAL A 65 4.62 -1.28 -5.92
N GLU A 66 5.73 -1.38 -6.65
CA GLU A 66 5.89 -0.85 -8.00
C GLU A 66 4.92 -1.52 -8.98
N ASP A 67 4.58 -2.80 -8.77
CA ASP A 67 3.57 -3.47 -9.57
C ASP A 67 2.21 -2.83 -9.38
N LEU A 68 1.87 -2.42 -8.15
CA LEU A 68 0.61 -1.71 -7.86
C LEU A 68 0.58 -0.36 -8.57
N SER A 69 1.63 0.45 -8.41
CA SER A 69 1.71 1.77 -9.05
C SER A 69 1.67 1.68 -10.58
N ALA A 70 2.18 0.58 -11.16
CA ALA A 70 2.10 0.32 -12.59
C ALA A 70 0.72 -0.12 -13.09
N LEU A 71 -0.28 -0.36 -12.22
CA LEU A 71 -1.64 -0.68 -12.64
C LEU A 71 -2.37 0.52 -13.26
N GLY A 72 -1.94 1.76 -12.96
CA GLY A 72 -2.56 2.97 -13.51
C GLY A 72 -4.06 3.02 -13.24
N ASP A 73 -4.87 3.47 -14.19
CA ASP A 73 -6.34 3.56 -14.11
C ASP A 73 -7.00 2.22 -14.49
N SER A 74 -6.79 1.20 -13.65
CA SER A 74 -7.34 -0.14 -13.88
C SER A 74 -8.74 -0.27 -13.27
N ASP A 75 -9.63 -1.05 -13.90
CA ASP A 75 -10.98 -1.34 -13.40
C ASP A 75 -11.00 -1.96 -11.99
N VAL A 76 -9.84 -2.46 -11.52
CA VAL A 76 -9.66 -2.92 -10.15
C VAL A 76 -9.99 -1.82 -9.14
N TRP A 77 -9.67 -0.55 -9.40
CA TRP A 77 -9.92 0.58 -8.50
C TRP A 77 -11.42 0.85 -8.31
N LYS A 78 -12.24 0.54 -9.32
CA LYS A 78 -13.71 0.62 -9.19
C LYS A 78 -14.27 -0.39 -8.17
N ARG A 79 -13.46 -1.40 -7.82
CA ARG A 79 -13.78 -2.46 -6.85
C ARG A 79 -13.00 -2.30 -5.55
N THR A 80 -12.26 -1.21 -5.37
CA THR A 80 -11.63 -0.83 -4.11
C THR A 80 -12.25 0.46 -3.59
N ASN A 81 -11.97 0.80 -2.33
CA ASN A 81 -12.30 2.10 -1.75
C ASN A 81 -11.25 3.17 -2.06
N PHE A 82 -10.27 2.86 -2.92
CA PHE A 82 -9.13 3.72 -3.23
C PHE A 82 -9.23 4.22 -4.67
N ASN A 83 -8.84 5.48 -4.91
CA ASN A 83 -8.84 6.03 -6.26
C ASN A 83 -7.64 5.56 -7.08
N ASP A 84 -6.53 5.27 -6.40
CA ASP A 84 -5.27 4.89 -7.01
C ASP A 84 -4.42 4.01 -6.10
N ALA A 85 -3.35 3.46 -6.68
CA ALA A 85 -2.40 2.61 -5.98
C ALA A 85 -1.71 3.31 -4.82
N GLU A 86 -1.49 4.63 -4.91
CA GLU A 86 -0.80 5.37 -3.86
C GLU A 86 -1.66 5.44 -2.59
N GLU A 87 -2.96 5.74 -2.73
CA GLU A 87 -3.89 5.71 -1.59
C GLU A 87 -3.97 4.33 -0.94
N MET A 88 -4.09 3.27 -1.76
CA MET A 88 -4.17 1.90 -1.26
C MET A 88 -2.91 1.50 -0.49
N LEU A 89 -1.73 1.80 -1.04
CA LEU A 89 -0.45 1.50 -0.40
C LEU A 89 -0.28 2.28 0.90
N ASN A 90 -0.69 3.54 0.94
CA ASN A 90 -0.58 4.36 2.14
C ASN A 90 -1.44 3.76 3.26
N SER A 91 -2.70 3.44 2.95
CA SER A 91 -3.61 2.80 3.90
C SER A 91 -3.12 1.42 4.34
N ALA A 92 -2.55 0.63 3.44
CA ALA A 92 -2.01 -0.69 3.76
C ALA A 92 -0.79 -0.60 4.68
N VAL A 93 0.13 0.35 4.42
CA VAL A 93 1.28 0.61 5.30
C VAL A 93 0.81 1.10 6.67
N GLU A 94 -0.16 2.02 6.72
CA GLU A 94 -0.73 2.50 7.99
C GLU A 94 -1.38 1.37 8.78
N ALA A 95 -2.14 0.49 8.12
CA ALA A 95 -2.77 -0.67 8.75
C ALA A 95 -1.72 -1.67 9.28
N TYR A 96 -0.66 -1.93 8.51
CA TYR A 96 0.42 -2.80 8.94
C TYR A 96 1.20 -2.20 10.12
N VAL A 97 1.54 -0.91 10.06
CA VAL A 97 2.19 -0.21 11.18
C VAL A 97 1.30 -0.26 12.42
N ALA A 98 0.00 0.04 12.29
CA ALA A 98 -0.92 -0.09 13.41
C ALA A 98 -0.92 -1.53 13.98
N SER A 99 -0.97 -2.53 13.10
CA SER A 99 -0.96 -3.94 13.50
C SER A 99 0.34 -4.40 14.17
N VAL A 100 1.49 -3.83 13.82
CA VAL A 100 2.80 -4.19 14.41
C VAL A 100 3.09 -3.41 15.70
N PHE A 101 2.55 -2.19 15.84
CA PHE A 101 2.85 -1.30 16.96
C PHE A 101 1.74 -1.24 18.03
N GLU A 102 0.52 -1.77 17.78
CA GLU A 102 -0.52 -1.99 18.80
C GLU A 102 -0.34 -3.31 19.57
N GLU A 103 0.89 -3.60 20.02
CA GLU A 103 1.18 -4.70 20.96
C GLU A 103 1.02 -4.27 22.43
#